data_AF-A0A520CW89-F1
#
_entry.id   AF-A0A520CW89-F1
#
_cell.length_a   1.000
_cell.length_b   1.000
_cell.length_c   1.000
_cell.angle_alpha   90.00
_cell.angle_beta   90.00
_cell.angle_gamma   90.00
#
_symmetry.space_group_name_H-M   'P 1'
#
loop_
_entity.id
_entity.type
_entity.pdbx_description
1 polymer ?
#
loop_
_entity_poly.entity_id
_entity_poly.type
_entity_poly.pdbx_seq_one_letter_code
_entity_poly.pdbx_strand_id
1 'polypeptide(L)'
;MSTTMREMLEAGVHFGHQTRFWNPKMSPFIFGHRNKIHIINLEKSLPLFQEAQKYAKQLTANRGTILMVGTKRQAREIVATEARRAGVPFVDTRWLGGMLTNFKTVKTSIKRLKDMKAQQEAGLDSLSKKEQLT
;
A
#
# COMPACT_ATOMS: atom_id res chain seq x y z
N MET A 1 5.14 15.35 -13.57
CA MET A 1 4.64 16.38 -12.65
C MET A 1 5.60 16.47 -11.48
N SER A 2 6.08 17.68 -11.20
CA SER A 2 6.96 17.99 -10.07
C SER A 2 6.10 18.42 -8.89
N THR A 3 6.06 17.62 -7.83
CA THR A 3 5.42 18.02 -6.58
C THR A 3 6.21 19.16 -5.94
N THR A 4 5.54 20.25 -5.57
CA THR A 4 6.15 21.40 -4.90
C THR A 4 5.90 21.37 -3.38
N MET A 5 6.74 22.08 -2.62
CA MET A 5 6.53 22.24 -1.17
C MET A 5 5.23 22.99 -0.83
N ARG A 6 4.73 23.81 -1.76
CA ARG A 6 3.45 24.49 -1.59
C ARG A 6 2.28 23.51 -1.65
N GLU A 7 2.25 22.63 -2.66
CA GLU A 7 1.21 21.60 -2.81
C GLU A 7 1.22 20.61 -1.63
N MET A 8 2.38 20.02 -1.32
CA MET A 8 2.92 20.03 0.04
C MET A 8 2.01 20.40 1.23
N LEU A 9 2.12 21.69 1.55
CA LEU A 9 1.45 22.35 2.67
C LEU A 9 -0.06 22.38 2.48
N GLU A 10 -0.54 22.70 1.28
CA GLU A 10 -1.97 22.79 0.95
C GLU A 10 -2.67 21.44 1.12
N ALA A 11 -2.00 20.33 0.79
CA ALA A 11 -2.49 18.97 0.99
C ALA A 11 -2.41 18.48 2.45
N GLY A 12 -1.77 19.25 3.35
CA GLY A 12 -1.71 18.92 4.77
C GLY A 12 -0.81 17.73 5.13
N VAL A 13 0.13 17.31 4.27
CA VAL A 13 0.97 16.12 4.55
C VAL A 13 2.01 16.33 5.66
N HIS A 14 2.21 17.59 6.09
CA HIS A 14 3.12 17.96 7.17
C HIS A 14 2.57 17.66 8.57
N PHE A 15 1.28 17.33 8.71
CA PHE A 15 0.69 16.98 10.00
C PHE A 15 1.08 15.57 10.43
N GLY A 16 1.76 15.48 11.58
CA GLY A 16 2.10 14.24 12.25
C GLY A 16 1.06 13.81 13.29
N HIS A 17 1.50 12.96 14.22
CA HIS A 17 0.68 12.53 15.37
C HIS A 17 0.93 13.43 16.60
N GLN A 18 0.19 13.15 17.69
CA GLN A 18 0.41 13.78 18.98
C GLN A 18 1.83 13.49 19.50
N THR A 19 2.40 14.42 20.27
CA THR A 19 3.78 14.33 20.80
C THR A 19 4.06 13.12 21.68
N ARG A 20 3.02 12.47 22.24
CA ARG A 20 3.17 11.23 23.02
C ARG A 20 3.31 9.96 22.17
N PHE A 21 2.89 9.99 20.91
CA PHE A 21 2.89 8.83 20.00
C PHE A 21 4.00 8.94 18.96
N TRP A 22 5.17 9.42 19.37
CA TRP A 22 6.31 9.61 18.48
C TRP A 22 7.40 8.56 18.71
N ASN A 23 8.19 8.32 17.68
CA ASN A 23 9.38 7.48 17.76
C ASN A 23 10.62 8.41 17.80
N PRO A 24 11.52 8.28 18.80
CA PRO A 24 12.72 9.11 18.91
C PRO A 24 13.59 9.15 17.65
N LYS A 25 13.61 8.06 16.88
CA LYS A 25 14.34 7.98 15.60
C LYS A 25 13.82 8.95 14.53
N MET A 26 12.60 9.48 14.70
CA MET A 26 12.02 10.49 13.81
C MET A 26 12.49 11.91 14.11
N SER A 27 13.26 12.13 15.19
CA SER A 27 13.79 13.46 15.55
C SER A 27 14.39 14.23 14.36
N PRO A 28 15.24 13.62 13.49
CA PRO A 28 15.78 14.33 12.34
C PRO A 28 14.75 14.78 11.31
N PHE A 29 13.56 14.17 11.25
CA PHE A 29 12.51 14.46 10.28
C PHE A 29 11.39 15.33 10.83
N ILE A 30 11.43 15.67 12.12
CA ILE A 30 10.46 16.54 12.77
C ILE A 30 10.99 17.97 12.73
N PHE A 31 10.19 18.89 12.20
CA PHE A 31 10.51 20.32 12.22
C PHE A 31 10.26 20.93 13.60
N GLY A 32 9.17 20.52 14.26
CA GLY A 32 8.78 21.00 15.57
C GLY A 32 7.43 20.42 16.00
N HIS A 33 6.77 21.08 16.94
CA HIS A 33 5.41 20.73 17.33
C HIS A 33 4.58 21.99 17.60
N ARG A 34 3.28 21.92 17.31
CA ARG A 34 2.30 22.97 17.60
C ARG A 34 1.03 22.32 18.12
N ASN A 35 0.42 22.88 19.17
CA ASN A 35 -0.79 22.32 19.79
C ASN A 35 -0.68 20.81 20.10
N LYS A 36 0.50 20.38 20.59
CA LYS A 36 0.82 18.97 20.89
C LYS A 36 0.82 18.03 19.67
N ILE A 37 0.84 18.53 18.44
CA ILE A 37 0.97 17.75 17.20
C ILE A 37 2.36 18.00 16.60
N HIS A 38 3.05 16.93 16.20
CA HIS A 38 4.32 17.06 15.48
C HIS A 38 4.12 17.58 14.07
N ILE A 39 5.01 18.46 13.63
CA ILE A 39 5.09 18.97 12.26
C ILE A 39 6.28 18.28 11.58
N ILE A 40 6.02 17.61 10.46
CA ILE A 40 7.02 16.91 9.66
C ILE A 40 7.78 17.93 8.81
N ASN A 41 9.10 17.80 8.74
CA ASN A 41 9.96 18.72 7.97
C ASN A 41 9.88 18.45 6.47
N LEU A 42 9.17 19.31 5.74
CA LEU A 42 9.02 19.22 4.29
C LEU A 42 10.30 19.54 3.51
N GLU A 43 11.24 20.31 4.05
CA GLU A 43 12.55 20.55 3.43
C GLU A 43 13.35 19.25 3.32
N LYS A 44 13.11 18.30 4.24
CA LYS A 44 13.67 16.94 4.17
C LYS A 44 12.79 15.98 3.38
N SER A 45 11.47 16.07 3.54
CA SER A 45 10.55 15.15 2.85
C SER A 45 10.56 15.33 1.33
N LEU A 46 10.67 16.56 0.82
CA LEU A 46 10.61 16.83 -0.62
C LEU A 46 11.78 16.20 -1.39
N PRO A 47 13.06 16.39 -1.01
CA PRO A 47 14.18 15.72 -1.67
C PRO A 47 14.08 14.19 -1.61
N LEU A 48 13.73 13.62 -0.45
CA LEU A 48 13.57 12.17 -0.27
C LEU A 48 12.42 11.60 -1.11
N PHE A 49 11.33 12.36 -1.25
CA PHE A 49 10.22 11.99 -2.12
C PHE A 49 10.64 11.96 -3.59
N GLN A 50 11.40 12.95 -4.04
CA GLN A 50 11.93 12.99 -5.40
C GLN A 50 12.90 11.83 -5.68
N GLU A 51 13.74 11.48 -4.71
CA GLU A 51 14.63 10.32 -4.78
C GLU A 51 13.83 9.01 -4.88
N ALA A 52 12.82 8.82 -4.03
CA ALA A 52 11.94 7.66 -4.07
C ALA A 52 11.19 7.55 -5.41
N GLN A 53 10.73 8.67 -5.96
CA GLN A 53 10.08 8.72 -7.28
C GLN A 53 11.06 8.33 -8.39
N LYS A 54 12.31 8.80 -8.34
CA LYS A 54 13.36 8.43 -9.29
C LYS A 54 13.65 6.93 -9.21
N TYR A 55 13.79 6.39 -8.00
CA TYR A 55 14.02 4.96 -7.78
C TYR A 55 12.87 4.10 -8.32
N ALA A 56 11.62 4.45 -8.04
CA ALA A 56 10.46 3.72 -8.54
C ALA A 56 10.40 3.70 -10.09
N LYS A 57 10.75 4.82 -10.75
CA LYS A 57 10.88 4.87 -12.21
C LYS A 57 11.98 3.95 -12.73
N GLN A 58 13.14 3.94 -12.09
CA GLN A 58 14.25 3.07 -12.49
C GLN A 58 13.91 1.59 -12.30
N LEU A 59 13.29 1.23 -11.17
CA LEU A 59 12.87 -0.13 -10.87
C LEU A 59 11.89 -0.66 -11.94
N THR A 60 10.88 0.15 -12.28
CA THR A 60 9.88 -0.23 -13.29
C THR A 60 10.46 -0.29 -14.71
N ALA A 61 11.39 0.62 -15.07
CA ALA A 61 12.13 0.53 -16.33
C ALA A 61 12.91 -0.78 -16.46
N ASN A 62 13.42 -1.31 -15.35
CA ASN A 62 14.11 -2.59 -15.27
C ASN A 62 13.16 -3.81 -15.13
N ARG A 63 11.87 -3.64 -15.45
CA ARG A 63 10.82 -4.67 -15.29
C ARG A 63 10.63 -5.17 -13.86
N GLY A 64 11.06 -4.39 -12.87
CA GLY A 64 10.78 -4.64 -11.47
C GLY A 64 9.29 -4.45 -11.15
N THR A 65 8.78 -5.22 -10.20
CA THR A 65 7.38 -5.14 -9.75
C THR A 65 7.30 -4.38 -8.44
N ILE A 66 6.38 -3.42 -8.35
CA ILE A 66 6.08 -2.68 -7.11
C ILE A 66 4.80 -3.26 -6.51
N LEU A 67 4.80 -3.56 -5.22
CA LEU A 67 3.62 -3.98 -4.47
C LEU A 67 3.13 -2.82 -3.60
N MET A 68 1.89 -2.38 -3.81
CA MET A 68 1.28 -1.32 -2.99
C MET A 68 0.51 -1.94 -1.81
N VAL A 69 0.69 -1.41 -0.59
CA VAL A 69 0.06 -1.97 0.61
C VAL A 69 -0.58 -0.86 1.44
N GLY A 70 -1.87 -1.02 1.75
CA GLY A 70 -2.60 -0.06 2.57
C GLY A 70 -3.85 -0.66 3.19
N THR A 71 -3.76 -1.08 4.46
CA THR A 71 -4.84 -1.80 5.15
C THR A 71 -5.74 -0.91 6.02
N LYS A 72 -5.34 0.34 6.25
CA LYS A 72 -6.11 1.33 7.02
C LYS A 72 -7.37 1.74 6.27
N ARG A 73 -8.48 1.97 6.96
CA ARG A 73 -9.77 2.35 6.36
C ARG A 73 -9.64 3.53 5.38
N GLN A 74 -8.89 4.56 5.75
CA GLN A 74 -8.65 5.74 4.90
C GLN A 74 -7.77 5.46 3.67
N ALA A 75 -6.97 4.38 3.71
CA ALA A 75 -6.00 4.07 2.66
C ALA A 75 -6.48 2.99 1.69
N ARG A 76 -7.41 2.11 2.08
CA ARG A 76 -7.80 0.92 1.29
C ARG A 76 -8.21 1.29 -0.13
N GLU A 77 -9.18 2.19 -0.25
CA GLU A 77 -9.74 2.59 -1.54
C GLU A 77 -8.74 3.38 -2.39
N ILE A 78 -7.96 4.27 -1.76
CA ILE A 78 -6.92 5.06 -2.43
C ILE A 78 -5.86 4.14 -3.02
N VAL A 79 -5.33 3.21 -2.21
CA VAL A 79 -4.30 2.26 -2.65
C VAL A 79 -4.84 1.34 -3.76
N ALA A 80 -6.05 0.81 -3.61
CA ALA A 80 -6.65 -0.05 -4.62
C ALA A 80 -6.88 0.70 -5.95
N THR A 81 -7.33 1.95 -5.90
CA THR A 81 -7.63 2.75 -7.09
C THR A 81 -6.35 3.13 -7.84
N GLU A 82 -5.35 3.66 -7.13
CA GLU A 82 -4.08 4.08 -7.75
C GLU A 82 -3.25 2.88 -8.21
N ALA A 83 -3.28 1.75 -7.49
CA ALA A 83 -2.59 0.54 -7.93
C ALA A 83 -3.20 -0.05 -9.21
N ARG A 84 -4.53 -0.06 -9.33
CA ARG A 84 -5.22 -0.48 -10.58
C ARG A 84 -4.88 0.47 -11.73
N ARG A 85 -4.88 1.79 -11.48
CA ARG A 85 -4.49 2.78 -12.48
C ARG A 85 -3.04 2.59 -12.95
N ALA A 86 -2.14 2.24 -12.04
CA ALA A 86 -0.74 1.96 -12.34
C ALA A 86 -0.49 0.54 -12.89
N GLY A 87 -1.48 -0.36 -12.86
CA GLY A 87 -1.34 -1.75 -13.30
C GLY A 87 -0.45 -2.61 -12.40
N VAL A 88 -0.30 -2.26 -11.12
CA VAL A 88 0.58 -2.95 -10.16
C VAL A 88 -0.22 -3.77 -9.14
N PRO A 89 0.35 -4.87 -8.57
CA PRO A 89 -0.31 -5.62 -7.52
C PRO A 89 -0.47 -4.78 -6.25
N PHE A 90 -1.54 -5.04 -5.48
CA PHE A 90 -1.80 -4.36 -4.21
C PHE A 90 -2.45 -5.25 -3.15
N VAL A 91 -2.36 -4.79 -1.90
CA VAL A 91 -3.07 -5.35 -0.73
C VAL A 91 -3.75 -4.21 0.03
N ASP A 92 -5.07 -4.16 -0.05
CA ASP A 92 -5.94 -3.15 0.58
C ASP A 92 -6.69 -3.69 1.82
N THR A 93 -6.82 -5.01 1.94
CA THR A 93 -7.55 -5.65 3.05
C THR A 93 -6.61 -6.07 4.19
N ARG A 94 -6.30 -7.36 4.30
CA ARG A 94 -5.46 -7.91 5.36
C ARG A 94 -4.16 -8.41 4.76
N TRP A 95 -3.04 -7.94 5.31
CA TRP A 95 -1.74 -8.54 5.06
C TRP A 95 -1.61 -9.85 5.83
N LEU A 96 -1.56 -10.98 5.12
CA LEU A 96 -1.35 -12.28 5.75
C LEU A 96 0.15 -12.46 6.02
N GLY A 97 0.49 -12.94 7.22
CA GLY A 97 1.85 -13.34 7.53
C GLY A 97 2.34 -14.38 6.52
N GLY A 98 3.57 -14.22 6.03
CA GLY A 98 4.13 -15.12 5.03
C GLY A 98 3.83 -14.77 3.57
N MET A 99 3.11 -13.67 3.28
CA MET A 99 2.80 -13.25 1.89
C MET A 99 4.04 -13.14 1.00
N LEU A 100 5.16 -12.66 1.54
CA LEU A 100 6.45 -12.58 0.82
C LEU A 100 7.40 -13.72 1.20
N THR A 101 7.54 -14.01 2.49
CA THR A 101 8.53 -14.96 2.99
C THR A 101 8.16 -16.42 2.76
N ASN A 102 6.87 -16.76 2.70
CA ASN A 102 6.36 -18.09 2.38
C ASN A 102 5.48 -18.05 1.11
N PHE A 103 6.03 -17.47 0.04
CA PHE A 103 5.29 -17.31 -1.21
C PHE A 103 4.90 -18.65 -1.86
N LYS A 104 5.66 -19.74 -1.61
CA LYS A 104 5.36 -21.07 -2.13
C LYS A 104 3.97 -21.55 -1.71
N THR A 105 3.63 -21.43 -0.42
CA THR A 105 2.30 -21.81 0.08
C THR A 105 1.21 -20.86 -0.41
N VAL A 106 1.49 -19.56 -0.43
CA VAL A 106 0.54 -18.54 -0.92
C VAL A 106 0.18 -18.78 -2.39
N LYS A 107 1.15 -19.17 -3.21
CA LYS A 107 0.94 -19.52 -4.62
C LYS A 107 -0.04 -20.69 -4.78
N THR A 108 0.00 -21.67 -3.88
CA THR A 108 -0.98 -22.78 -3.85
C THR A 108 -2.40 -22.26 -3.59
N SER A 109 -2.57 -21.33 -2.64
CA SER A 109 -3.88 -20.71 -2.38
C SER A 109 -4.39 -19.90 -3.57
N ILE A 110 -3.49 -19.18 -4.27
CA ILE A 110 -3.84 -18.46 -5.51
C ILE A 110 -4.26 -19.43 -6.62
N LYS A 111 -3.57 -20.56 -6.76
CA LYS A 111 -3.96 -21.60 -7.72
C LYS A 111 -5.36 -22.14 -7.40
N ARG A 112 -5.60 -22.50 -6.13
CA ARG A 112 -6.93 -22.95 -5.67
C ARG A 112 -8.02 -21.92 -5.97
N LEU A 113 -7.74 -20.62 -5.79
CA LEU A 113 -8.69 -19.55 -6.14
C LEU A 113 -9.03 -19.54 -7.64
N LYS A 114 -8.05 -19.75 -8.52
CA LYS A 114 -8.29 -19.82 -9.97
C LYS A 114 -9.11 -21.05 -10.34
N ASP A 115 -8.78 -22.20 -9.75
CA ASP A 115 -9.50 -23.45 -9.97
C ASP A 115 -10.98 -23.32 -9.53
N MET A 116 -11.23 -22.72 -8.37
CA MET A 116 -12.60 -22.46 -7.88
C MET A 116 -13.38 -21.50 -8.77
N LYS A 117 -12.75 -20.44 -9.30
CA LYS A 117 -13.41 -19.53 -10.26
C LYS A 117 -13.80 -20.24 -11.55
N ALA A 118 -12.91 -21.08 -12.08
CA ALA A 118 -13.20 -21.86 -13.29
C ALA A 118 -14.34 -22.86 -13.08
N GLN A 119 -14.39 -23.52 -11.90
CA GLN A 119 -15.51 -24.39 -11.54
C GLN A 119 -16.84 -23.62 -11.41
N GLN A 120 -16.80 -22.42 -10.83
CA GLN A 120 -17.99 -21.57 -10.71
C GLN A 120 -18.53 -21.15 -12.09
N GLU A 121 -17.64 -20.83 -13.04
CA GLU A 121 -18.02 -20.50 -14.42
C GLU A 121 -18.57 -21.70 -15.20
N ALA A 122 -18.08 -22.91 -14.92
CA ALA A 122 -18.53 -24.15 -15.55
C ALA A 122 -19.88 -24.68 -15.03
N GLY A 123 -20.35 -24.16 -13.88
CA GLY A 123 -21.57 -24.58 -13.21
C GLY A 123 -21.31 -25.53 -12.04
N LEU A 124 -22.02 -25.31 -10.93
CA LEU A 124 -21.84 -26.04 -9.67
C LEU A 124 -22.93 -27.11 -9.45
N ASP A 125 -23.69 -27.44 -10.48
CA ASP A 125 -24.88 -28.30 -10.37
C ASP A 125 -24.55 -29.76 -9.98
N SER A 126 -23.29 -30.17 -10.18
CA SER A 126 -22.78 -31.47 -9.76
C SER A 126 -22.40 -31.53 -8.27
N LEU A 127 -22.36 -30.39 -7.57
CA LEU A 127 -22.00 -30.30 -6.16
C LEU A 127 -23.26 -30.27 -5.28
N SER A 128 -23.13 -30.75 -4.04
CA SER A 128 -24.21 -30.62 -3.07
C SER A 128 -24.45 -29.15 -2.71
N LYS A 129 -25.69 -28.79 -2.36
CA LYS A 129 -26.04 -27.41 -1.93
C LYS A 129 -25.14 -26.87 -0.80
N LYS A 130 -24.63 -27.76 0.05
CA LYS A 130 -23.70 -27.39 1.14
C LYS A 130 -22.32 -27.01 0.60
N GLU A 131 -21.81 -27.76 -0.37
CA GLU A 131 -20.52 -27.50 -1.01
C GLU A 131 -20.58 -26.27 -1.93
N GLN A 132 -21.74 -25.99 -2.54
CA GLN A 132 -21.94 -24.77 -3.32
C GLN A 132 -21.84 -23.48 -2.48
N LEU A 133 -22.15 -23.54 -1.19
CA LEU A 133 -22.10 -22.40 -0.27
C LEU A 133 -20.73 -22.19 0.39
N THR A 134 -19.82 -23.17 0.25
CA THR A 134 -18.53 -23.21 0.96
C THR A 134 -17.38 -22.83 0.04
#